data_AF-A0A3M1DBS9-F1
#
_entry.id   AF-A0A3M1DBS9-F1
#
_cell.length_a   1.000
_cell.length_b   1.000
_cell.length_c   1.000
_cell.angle_alpha   90.00
_cell.angle_beta   90.00
_cell.angle_gamma   90.00
#
_symmetry.space_group_name_H-M   'P 1'
#
loop_
_entity.id
_entity.type
_entity.pdbx_description
1 polymer ?
#
loop_
_entity_poly.entity_id
_entity_poly.type
_entity_poly.pdbx_seq_one_letter_code
_entity_poly.pdbx_strand_id
1 'polypeptide(L)'
;PNRDSTSYIKTYGFDDRVKTIFRGTLRNLGHCKLYRQLIALGLLENEPKQSFAGKTYRQVLESLVGAPAEKTIPEKLGTTGAESPLDALRCIGMLSDEPVTVEDGSIMDVLAERMAVHLAYREGERDMLLMRHDMDFELPGGARERVTAIMVEYGIPGGDSSMARTVSLPAAIGVHLLCRGKISLRGVQIPVKPEIYEPVLGELESLGIGFSETVSPL
;
A
#
# COMPACT_ATOMS: atom_id res chain seq x y z
N PRO A 1 4.84 7.78 -6.74
CA PRO A 1 5.06 8.70 -5.61
C PRO A 1 3.91 8.61 -4.60
N ASN A 2 4.22 8.52 -3.32
CA ASN A 2 3.22 8.46 -2.25
C ASN A 2 3.08 9.83 -1.58
N ARG A 3 1.92 10.48 -1.80
CA ARG A 3 1.61 11.84 -1.29
C ARG A 3 2.75 12.83 -1.60
N ASP A 4 3.04 13.72 -0.65
CA ASP A 4 4.15 14.66 -0.72
C ASP A 4 5.41 14.10 -0.02
N SER A 5 6.52 14.06 -0.74
CA SER A 5 7.84 13.66 -0.20
C SER A 5 8.70 14.85 0.20
N THR A 6 8.38 16.07 -0.22
CA THR A 6 9.22 17.25 -0.01
C THR A 6 9.25 17.71 1.44
N SER A 7 8.13 17.53 2.16
CA SER A 7 8.05 17.75 3.62
C SER A 7 9.09 16.97 4.45
N TYR A 8 9.64 15.88 3.91
CA TYR A 8 10.66 15.09 4.60
C TYR A 8 12.04 15.73 4.62
N ILE A 9 12.32 16.69 3.73
CA ILE A 9 13.58 17.45 3.75
C ILE A 9 13.75 18.15 5.10
N LYS A 10 12.71 18.88 5.52
CA LYS A 10 12.69 19.56 6.82
C LYS A 10 12.58 18.58 7.98
N THR A 11 11.74 17.54 7.83
CA THR A 11 11.47 16.57 8.91
C THR A 11 12.73 15.80 9.33
N TYR A 12 13.59 15.44 8.37
CA TYR A 12 14.85 14.73 8.63
C TYR A 12 16.05 15.66 8.79
N GLY A 13 15.85 16.99 8.75
CA GLY A 13 16.93 17.97 8.90
C GLY A 13 17.94 17.93 7.75
N PHE A 14 17.51 17.56 6.54
CA PHE A 14 18.38 17.51 5.38
C PHE A 14 18.65 18.89 4.78
N ASP A 15 17.76 19.85 4.99
CA ASP A 15 17.85 21.22 4.48
C ASP A 15 18.18 21.24 2.96
N ASP A 16 19.08 22.09 2.51
CA ASP A 16 19.45 22.27 1.09
C ASP A 16 20.44 21.22 0.54
N ARG A 17 20.88 20.29 1.41
CA ARG A 17 21.88 19.25 1.09
C ARG A 17 21.32 18.14 0.21
N VAL A 18 20.02 17.87 0.29
CA VAL A 18 19.38 16.82 -0.50
C VAL A 18 18.83 17.39 -1.80
N LYS A 19 19.30 16.85 -2.93
CA LYS A 19 18.80 17.22 -4.27
C LYS A 19 17.65 16.34 -4.76
N THR A 20 17.47 15.16 -4.17
CA THR A 20 16.43 14.22 -4.56
C THR A 20 15.85 13.55 -3.33
N ILE A 21 14.54 13.68 -3.16
CA ILE A 21 13.80 12.96 -2.12
C ILE A 21 12.57 12.32 -2.75
N PHE A 22 12.39 11.05 -2.50
CA PHE A 22 11.29 10.28 -3.06
C PHE A 22 10.78 9.26 -2.05
N ARG A 23 9.46 9.25 -1.87
CA ARG A 23 8.76 8.16 -1.18
C ARG A 23 7.73 7.59 -2.14
N GLY A 24 7.68 6.27 -2.17
CA GLY A 24 6.79 5.53 -3.05
C GLY A 24 6.23 4.30 -2.34
N THR A 25 5.30 3.66 -3.03
CA THR A 25 4.71 2.41 -2.59
C THR A 25 4.97 1.36 -3.65
N LEU A 26 5.45 0.19 -3.24
CA LEU A 26 5.70 -0.93 -4.14
C LEU A 26 4.42 -1.73 -4.40
N ARG A 27 4.28 -2.21 -5.62
CA ARG A 27 3.15 -3.04 -6.10
C ARG A 27 3.68 -4.07 -7.08
N ASN A 28 2.98 -5.20 -7.16
CA ASN A 28 3.26 -6.20 -8.19
C ASN A 28 3.03 -5.64 -9.59
N LEU A 29 3.72 -6.24 -10.57
CA LEU A 29 3.60 -5.87 -11.97
C LEU A 29 2.13 -5.92 -12.43
N GLY A 30 1.76 -4.98 -13.31
CA GLY A 30 0.39 -4.86 -13.81
C GLY A 30 -0.56 -4.07 -12.92
N HIS A 31 -0.32 -3.93 -11.60
CA HIS A 31 -1.23 -3.25 -10.67
C HIS A 31 -1.60 -1.83 -11.12
N CYS A 32 -0.60 -0.99 -11.43
CA CYS A 32 -0.85 0.40 -11.83
C CYS A 32 -1.58 0.51 -13.19
N LYS A 33 -1.33 -0.43 -14.12
CA LYS A 33 -2.02 -0.48 -15.42
C LYS A 33 -3.50 -0.81 -15.19
N LEU A 34 -3.77 -1.86 -14.42
CA LEU A 34 -5.12 -2.28 -14.08
C LEU A 34 -5.90 -1.14 -13.39
N TYR A 35 -5.34 -0.52 -12.36
CA TYR A 35 -6.03 0.56 -11.65
C TYR A 35 -6.32 1.78 -12.53
N ARG A 36 -5.43 2.13 -13.48
CA ARG A 36 -5.74 3.19 -14.47
C ARG A 36 -6.94 2.84 -15.34
N GLN A 37 -7.08 1.57 -15.72
CA GLN A 37 -8.24 1.09 -16.48
C GLN A 37 -9.51 1.15 -15.62
N LEU A 38 -9.45 0.73 -14.36
CA LEU A 38 -10.60 0.82 -13.44
C LEU A 38 -11.05 2.27 -13.23
N ILE A 39 -10.10 3.22 -13.10
CA ILE A 39 -10.39 4.66 -13.04
C ILE A 39 -11.08 5.12 -14.33
N ALA A 40 -10.55 4.75 -15.50
CA ALA A 40 -11.15 5.13 -16.78
C ALA A 40 -12.56 4.57 -17.01
N LEU A 41 -12.91 3.47 -16.34
CA LEU A 41 -14.26 2.89 -16.34
C LEU A 41 -15.20 3.50 -15.29
N GLY A 42 -14.71 4.41 -14.44
CA GLY A 42 -15.51 5.02 -13.35
C GLY A 42 -15.73 4.12 -12.15
N LEU A 43 -14.95 3.03 -12.00
CA LEU A 43 -15.14 2.06 -10.92
C LEU A 43 -14.61 2.54 -9.55
N LEU A 44 -13.87 3.65 -9.52
CA LEU A 44 -13.33 4.25 -8.29
C LEU A 44 -14.06 5.55 -7.90
N GLU A 45 -15.23 5.81 -8.48
CA GLU A 45 -16.04 6.96 -8.11
C GLU A 45 -16.72 6.75 -6.76
N ASN A 46 -16.44 7.66 -5.82
CA ASN A 46 -17.01 7.67 -4.47
C ASN A 46 -18.37 8.39 -4.38
N GLU A 47 -18.78 9.08 -5.45
CA GLU A 47 -20.06 9.78 -5.54
C GLU A 47 -20.63 9.64 -6.98
N PRO A 48 -21.97 9.72 -7.16
CA PRO A 48 -22.98 9.86 -6.12
C PRO A 48 -23.21 8.54 -5.37
N LYS A 49 -23.67 8.65 -4.12
CA LYS A 49 -24.28 7.54 -3.40
C LYS A 49 -25.68 7.24 -3.95
N GLN A 50 -25.97 5.97 -4.18
CA GLN A 50 -27.23 5.49 -4.73
C GLN A 50 -27.60 4.12 -4.18
N SER A 51 -28.87 3.74 -4.38
CA SER A 51 -29.32 2.40 -4.05
C SER A 51 -28.99 1.41 -5.17
N PHE A 52 -28.50 0.25 -4.77
CA PHE A 52 -28.27 -0.93 -5.63
C PHE A 52 -29.23 -2.07 -5.33
N ALA A 53 -30.26 -1.84 -4.52
CA ALA A 53 -31.28 -2.83 -4.20
C ALA A 53 -31.87 -3.48 -5.46
N GLY A 54 -31.85 -4.81 -5.50
CA GLY A 54 -32.37 -5.60 -6.62
C GLY A 54 -31.50 -5.62 -7.88
N LYS A 55 -30.31 -5.01 -7.87
CA LYS A 55 -29.36 -5.08 -8.98
C LYS A 55 -28.36 -6.23 -8.79
N THR A 56 -27.86 -6.77 -9.90
CA THR A 56 -26.71 -7.67 -9.91
C THR A 56 -25.41 -6.90 -10.14
N TYR A 57 -24.26 -7.49 -9.80
CA TYR A 57 -22.95 -6.87 -10.06
C TYR A 57 -22.74 -6.60 -11.56
N ARG A 58 -23.15 -7.54 -12.43
CA ARG A 58 -23.15 -7.34 -13.88
C ARG A 58 -23.98 -6.13 -14.27
N GLN A 59 -25.20 -5.99 -13.77
CA GLN A 59 -26.07 -4.85 -14.08
C GLN A 59 -25.45 -3.53 -13.62
N VAL A 60 -24.79 -3.50 -12.46
CA VAL A 60 -24.06 -2.31 -11.99
C VAL A 60 -22.92 -1.98 -12.94
N LEU A 61 -22.08 -2.95 -13.30
CA LEU A 61 -20.97 -2.74 -14.23
C LEU A 61 -21.46 -2.26 -15.61
N GLU A 62 -22.47 -2.93 -16.16
CA GLU A 62 -23.08 -2.59 -17.45
C GLU A 62 -23.77 -1.23 -17.44
N SER A 63 -24.29 -0.76 -16.31
CA SER A 63 -24.83 0.60 -16.18
C SER A 63 -23.75 1.68 -16.34
N LEU A 64 -22.49 1.37 -16.02
CA LEU A 64 -21.35 2.28 -16.16
C LEU A 64 -20.72 2.19 -17.56
N VAL A 65 -20.52 0.97 -18.04
CA VAL A 65 -19.71 0.71 -19.23
C VAL A 65 -20.55 0.48 -20.48
N GLY A 66 -21.82 0.14 -20.34
CA GLY A 66 -22.73 -0.28 -21.41
C GLY A 66 -22.76 -1.80 -21.56
N ALA A 67 -23.92 -2.34 -21.95
CA ALA A 67 -24.10 -3.78 -22.17
C ALA A 67 -23.82 -4.17 -23.65
N PRO A 68 -23.21 -5.35 -23.91
CA PRO A 68 -22.62 -6.26 -22.92
C PRO A 68 -21.22 -5.78 -22.48
N ALA A 69 -20.91 -5.88 -21.18
CA ALA A 69 -19.66 -5.38 -20.61
C ALA A 69 -18.40 -5.98 -21.28
N GLU A 70 -18.47 -7.25 -21.66
CA GLU A 70 -17.38 -7.99 -22.32
C GLU A 70 -16.98 -7.39 -23.67
N LYS A 71 -17.89 -6.66 -24.32
CA LYS A 71 -17.62 -5.96 -25.58
C LYS A 71 -17.27 -4.50 -25.35
N THR A 72 -18.03 -3.81 -24.52
CA THR A 72 -17.92 -2.36 -24.32
C THR A 72 -16.66 -1.96 -23.56
N ILE A 73 -16.19 -2.78 -22.61
CA ILE A 73 -14.97 -2.48 -21.84
C ILE A 73 -13.72 -2.45 -22.74
N PRO A 74 -13.43 -3.50 -23.55
CA PRO A 74 -12.32 -3.45 -24.49
C PRO A 74 -12.38 -2.26 -25.46
N GLU A 75 -13.56 -1.99 -26.01
CA GLU A 75 -13.80 -0.87 -26.94
C GLU A 75 -13.52 0.49 -26.29
N LYS A 76 -14.05 0.75 -25.08
CA LYS A 76 -13.84 2.00 -24.34
C LYS A 76 -12.37 2.23 -23.97
N LEU A 77 -11.64 1.16 -23.66
CA LEU A 77 -10.25 1.25 -23.23
C LEU A 77 -9.25 1.13 -24.38
N GLY A 78 -9.69 0.79 -25.59
CA GLY A 78 -8.80 0.47 -26.71
C GLY A 78 -7.88 -0.71 -26.41
N THR A 79 -8.36 -1.71 -25.67
CA THR A 79 -7.57 -2.87 -25.23
C THR A 79 -7.99 -4.12 -25.98
N THR A 80 -7.07 -5.09 -26.15
CA THR A 80 -7.38 -6.38 -26.76
C THR A 80 -6.86 -7.54 -25.92
N GLY A 81 -7.60 -8.65 -25.88
CA GLY A 81 -7.22 -9.87 -25.19
C GLY A 81 -6.79 -9.66 -23.73
N ALA A 82 -5.61 -10.16 -23.38
CA ALA A 82 -5.05 -10.15 -22.01
C ALA A 82 -4.72 -8.75 -21.46
N GLU A 83 -4.77 -7.69 -22.28
CA GLU A 83 -4.58 -6.33 -21.79
C GLU A 83 -5.84 -5.73 -21.15
N SER A 84 -6.99 -6.34 -21.40
CA SER A 84 -8.27 -5.88 -20.87
C SER A 84 -8.41 -6.19 -19.38
N PRO A 85 -9.07 -5.32 -18.58
CA PRO A 85 -9.34 -5.61 -17.17
C PRO A 85 -10.42 -6.68 -16.96
N LEU A 86 -11.00 -7.25 -18.03
CA LEU A 86 -12.10 -8.21 -17.96
C LEU A 86 -11.78 -9.43 -17.09
N ASP A 87 -10.56 -9.98 -17.19
CA ASP A 87 -10.17 -11.15 -16.38
C ASP A 87 -10.09 -10.81 -14.89
N ALA A 88 -9.56 -9.62 -14.57
CA ALA A 88 -9.53 -9.13 -13.20
C ALA A 88 -10.95 -8.89 -12.66
N LEU A 89 -11.82 -8.24 -13.44
CA LEU A 89 -13.22 -8.00 -13.09
C LEU A 89 -14.00 -9.30 -12.93
N ARG A 90 -13.71 -10.32 -13.76
CA ARG A 90 -14.29 -11.67 -13.62
C ARG A 90 -13.79 -12.36 -12.36
N CYS A 91 -12.50 -12.24 -12.04
CA CYS A 91 -11.89 -12.83 -10.85
C CYS A 91 -12.53 -12.31 -9.55
N ILE A 92 -12.85 -11.01 -9.49
CA ILE A 92 -13.61 -10.44 -8.37
C ILE A 92 -15.14 -10.54 -8.58
N GLY A 93 -15.60 -11.24 -9.61
CA GLY A 93 -17.02 -11.49 -9.93
C GLY A 93 -17.89 -10.26 -10.20
N MET A 94 -17.31 -9.16 -10.68
CA MET A 94 -18.07 -7.98 -11.17
C MET A 94 -18.92 -8.28 -12.42
N LEU A 95 -18.62 -9.38 -13.12
CA LEU A 95 -19.39 -9.88 -14.27
C LEU A 95 -20.43 -10.95 -13.90
N SER A 96 -20.69 -11.16 -12.60
CA SER A 96 -21.65 -12.16 -12.12
C SER A 96 -23.08 -11.60 -12.07
N ASP A 97 -24.05 -12.50 -12.14
CA ASP A 97 -25.47 -12.20 -11.87
C ASP A 97 -25.84 -12.36 -10.39
N GLU A 98 -24.85 -12.41 -9.50
CA GLU A 98 -25.07 -12.37 -8.05
C GLU A 98 -25.68 -11.01 -7.68
N PRO A 99 -26.63 -10.97 -6.72
CA PRO A 99 -27.18 -9.72 -6.22
C PRO A 99 -26.09 -8.93 -5.49
N VAL A 100 -26.11 -7.61 -5.66
CA VAL A 100 -25.21 -6.71 -4.94
C VAL A 100 -25.53 -6.74 -3.44
N THR A 101 -24.51 -6.93 -2.62
CA THR A 101 -24.64 -6.95 -1.15
C THR A 101 -24.68 -5.55 -0.53
N VAL A 102 -24.06 -4.56 -1.19
CA VAL A 102 -24.10 -3.15 -0.81
C VAL A 102 -25.45 -2.56 -1.21
N GLU A 103 -26.35 -2.34 -0.26
CA GLU A 103 -27.69 -1.78 -0.55
C GLU A 103 -27.65 -0.31 -0.98
N ASP A 104 -26.91 0.53 -0.25
CA ASP A 104 -26.74 1.95 -0.52
C ASP A 104 -25.26 2.34 -0.43
N GLY A 105 -24.74 2.98 -1.48
CA GLY A 105 -23.34 3.37 -1.52
C GLY A 105 -22.91 3.94 -2.86
N SER A 106 -21.61 4.12 -3.01
CA SER A 106 -20.97 4.50 -4.27
C SER A 106 -20.58 3.28 -5.10
N ILE A 107 -20.20 3.50 -6.35
CA ILE A 107 -19.60 2.44 -7.19
C ILE A 107 -18.31 1.92 -6.56
N MET A 108 -17.51 2.80 -5.95
CA MET A 108 -16.31 2.40 -5.24
C MET A 108 -16.62 1.47 -4.06
N ASP A 109 -17.73 1.67 -3.34
CA ASP A 109 -18.15 0.77 -2.25
C ASP A 109 -18.49 -0.63 -2.77
N VAL A 110 -19.20 -0.73 -3.90
CA VAL A 110 -19.50 -2.01 -4.56
C VAL A 110 -18.22 -2.72 -5.00
N LEU A 111 -17.28 -1.99 -5.61
CA LEU A 111 -15.98 -2.54 -5.99
C LEU A 111 -15.18 -3.02 -4.77
N ALA A 112 -15.13 -2.19 -3.71
CA ALA A 112 -14.39 -2.49 -2.49
C ALA A 112 -14.93 -3.74 -1.80
N GLU A 113 -16.26 -3.91 -1.76
CA GLU A 113 -16.90 -5.11 -1.25
C GLU A 113 -16.49 -6.36 -2.05
N ARG A 114 -16.56 -6.32 -3.38
CA ARG A 114 -16.10 -7.44 -4.23
C ARG A 114 -14.64 -7.78 -4.00
N MET A 115 -13.79 -6.75 -3.90
CA MET A 115 -12.38 -6.95 -3.61
C MET A 115 -12.18 -7.58 -2.23
N ALA A 116 -12.92 -7.14 -1.21
CA ALA A 116 -12.80 -7.69 0.15
C ALA A 116 -13.20 -9.17 0.21
N VAL A 117 -14.24 -9.58 -0.53
CA VAL A 117 -14.68 -10.98 -0.59
C VAL A 117 -13.70 -11.87 -1.37
N HIS A 118 -13.24 -11.40 -2.54
CA HIS A 118 -12.48 -12.25 -3.48
C HIS A 118 -10.97 -12.19 -3.33
N LEU A 119 -10.44 -11.12 -2.73
CA LEU A 119 -8.99 -10.88 -2.59
C LEU A 119 -8.51 -10.95 -1.13
N ALA A 120 -9.33 -11.49 -0.22
CA ALA A 120 -8.91 -11.79 1.14
C ALA A 120 -7.88 -12.93 1.15
N TYR A 121 -6.93 -12.84 2.09
CA TYR A 121 -6.01 -13.94 2.35
C TYR A 121 -6.78 -15.19 2.79
N ARG A 122 -6.41 -16.32 2.20
CA ARG A 122 -6.96 -17.65 2.53
C ARG A 122 -6.10 -18.35 3.57
N GLU A 123 -6.66 -19.39 4.18
CA GLU A 123 -5.92 -20.25 5.09
C GLU A 123 -4.66 -20.82 4.40
N GLY A 124 -3.52 -20.74 5.09
CA GLY A 124 -2.22 -21.17 4.57
C GLY A 124 -1.49 -20.13 3.70
N GLU A 125 -2.15 -19.05 3.29
CA GLU A 125 -1.48 -17.94 2.61
C GLU A 125 -0.72 -17.05 3.61
N ARG A 126 0.25 -16.29 3.10
CA ARG A 126 1.07 -15.37 3.90
C ARG A 126 1.19 -14.03 3.21
N ASP A 127 1.21 -12.96 4.00
CA ASP A 127 1.57 -11.64 3.52
C ASP A 127 3.09 -11.42 3.57
N MET A 128 3.51 -10.33 2.94
CA MET A 128 4.91 -9.91 2.86
C MET A 128 4.98 -8.41 2.93
N LEU A 129 5.88 -7.88 3.76
CA LEU A 129 6.28 -6.49 3.76
C LEU A 129 7.69 -6.37 3.17
N LEU A 130 7.83 -5.45 2.21
CA LEU A 130 9.10 -5.05 1.64
C LEU A 130 9.28 -3.54 1.82
N MET A 131 10.34 -3.15 2.52
CA MET A 131 10.78 -1.77 2.63
C MET A 131 12.20 -1.65 2.11
N ARG A 132 12.46 -0.60 1.32
CA ARG A 132 13.77 -0.31 0.75
C ARG A 132 14.07 1.17 0.87
N HIS A 133 15.24 1.49 1.41
CA HIS A 133 15.82 2.82 1.42
C HIS A 133 17.10 2.81 0.59
N ASP A 134 17.16 3.67 -0.41
CA ASP A 134 18.37 3.94 -1.19
C ASP A 134 18.82 5.37 -0.84
N MET A 135 20.05 5.51 -0.36
CA MET A 135 20.61 6.77 0.09
C MET A 135 21.96 7.00 -0.58
N ASP A 136 22.06 8.05 -1.38
CA ASP A 136 23.28 8.46 -2.07
C ASP A 136 23.98 9.56 -1.28
N PHE A 137 25.26 9.35 -0.99
CA PHE A 137 26.09 10.27 -0.22
C PHE A 137 27.29 10.74 -1.04
N GLU A 138 27.71 11.97 -0.77
CA GLU A 138 29.03 12.48 -1.12
C GLU A 138 29.82 12.65 0.18
N LEU A 139 30.92 11.92 0.28
CA LEU A 139 31.79 11.93 1.45
C LEU A 139 32.79 13.10 1.38
N PRO A 140 33.37 13.52 2.53
CA PRO A 140 34.51 14.42 2.52
C PRO A 140 35.63 13.86 1.61
N GLY A 141 36.05 14.66 0.62
CA GLY A 141 37.02 14.24 -0.41
C GLY A 141 36.39 13.85 -1.75
N GLY A 142 35.07 13.92 -1.89
CA GLY A 142 34.36 13.79 -3.18
C GLY A 142 34.03 12.35 -3.61
N ALA A 143 34.39 11.35 -2.79
CA ALA A 143 33.95 9.98 -3.01
C ALA A 143 32.42 9.89 -2.88
N ARG A 144 31.79 9.09 -3.75
CA ARG A 144 30.33 8.91 -3.77
C ARG A 144 30.00 7.47 -3.47
N GLU A 145 29.04 7.28 -2.58
CA GLU A 145 28.60 5.96 -2.11
C GLU A 145 27.09 5.89 -2.04
N ARG A 146 26.55 4.68 -2.21
CA ARG A 146 25.14 4.36 -1.97
C ARG A 146 25.04 3.40 -0.81
N VAL A 147 24.21 3.75 0.17
CA VAL A 147 23.72 2.81 1.18
C VAL A 147 22.34 2.34 0.75
N THR A 148 22.16 1.03 0.71
CA THR A 148 20.86 0.39 0.47
C THR A 148 20.47 -0.38 1.73
N ALA A 149 19.33 -0.04 2.33
CA ALA A 149 18.77 -0.74 3.49
C ALA A 149 17.47 -1.43 3.07
N ILE A 150 17.39 -2.76 3.22
CA ILE A 150 16.24 -3.56 2.81
C ILE A 150 15.70 -4.33 4.01
N MET A 151 14.40 -4.23 4.25
CA MET A 151 13.66 -5.08 5.17
C MET A 151 12.67 -5.92 4.36
N VAL A 152 12.78 -7.25 4.50
CA VAL A 152 11.81 -8.22 3.99
C VAL A 152 11.28 -8.99 5.19
N GLU A 153 9.99 -8.93 5.42
CA GLU A 153 9.32 -9.67 6.49
C GLU A 153 8.14 -10.44 5.89
N TYR A 154 7.95 -11.68 6.34
CA TYR A 154 6.80 -12.51 5.98
C TYR A 154 5.95 -12.81 7.19
N GLY A 155 4.63 -12.84 7.00
CA GLY A 155 3.70 -13.28 8.04
C GLY A 155 4.04 -14.68 8.57
N ILE A 156 3.75 -14.91 9.85
CA ILE A 156 3.98 -16.19 10.51
C ILE A 156 2.89 -17.17 10.07
N PRO A 157 3.22 -18.37 9.56
CA PRO A 157 2.21 -19.37 9.24
C PRO A 157 1.31 -19.68 10.45
N GLY A 158 0.00 -19.45 10.31
CA GLY A 158 -0.98 -19.64 11.40
C GLY A 158 -0.87 -18.65 12.56
N GLY A 159 -0.08 -17.59 12.42
CA GLY A 159 0.12 -16.53 13.42
C GLY A 159 -0.16 -15.14 12.86
N ASP A 160 0.52 -14.14 13.41
CA ASP A 160 0.34 -12.75 13.00
C ASP A 160 0.92 -12.48 11.61
N SER A 161 0.24 -11.63 10.84
CA SER A 161 0.70 -11.14 9.55
C SER A 161 1.88 -10.19 9.68
N SER A 162 2.68 -10.08 8.63
CA SER A 162 3.77 -9.11 8.50
C SER A 162 3.29 -7.71 8.81
N MET A 163 2.19 -7.32 8.18
CA MET A 163 1.56 -6.01 8.37
C MET A 163 1.13 -5.78 9.82
N ALA A 164 0.48 -6.77 10.46
CA ALA A 164 0.04 -6.63 11.84
C ALA A 164 1.23 -6.42 12.79
N ARG A 165 2.26 -7.25 12.66
CA ARG A 165 3.47 -7.16 13.49
C ARG A 165 4.19 -5.82 13.30
N THR A 166 4.47 -5.43 12.07
CA THR A 166 5.26 -4.23 11.75
C THR A 166 4.53 -2.91 12.00
N VAL A 167 3.20 -2.95 12.21
CA VAL A 167 2.42 -1.80 12.66
C VAL A 167 2.26 -1.78 14.17
N SER A 168 1.86 -2.91 14.77
CA SER A 168 1.49 -2.97 16.18
C SER A 168 2.70 -3.04 17.12
N LEU A 169 3.79 -3.72 16.74
CA LEU A 169 4.96 -3.86 17.61
C LEU A 169 5.67 -2.52 17.85
N PRO A 170 5.97 -1.67 16.84
CA PRO A 170 6.56 -0.36 17.11
C PRO A 170 5.71 0.51 18.04
N ALA A 171 4.37 0.44 17.89
CA ALA A 171 3.45 1.16 18.76
C ALA A 171 3.47 0.61 20.21
N ALA A 172 3.43 -0.71 20.38
CA ALA A 172 3.49 -1.37 21.68
C ALA A 172 4.82 -1.11 22.41
N ILE A 173 5.94 -1.20 21.69
CA ILE A 173 7.29 -0.88 22.20
C ILE A 173 7.35 0.59 22.62
N GLY A 174 6.84 1.51 21.81
CA GLY A 174 6.78 2.93 22.16
C GLY A 174 6.02 3.18 23.46
N VAL A 175 4.86 2.55 23.64
CA VAL A 175 4.08 2.60 24.90
C VAL A 175 4.89 2.00 26.06
N HIS A 176 5.51 0.85 25.87
CA HIS A 176 6.34 0.19 26.89
C HIS A 176 7.47 1.11 27.37
N LEU A 177 8.22 1.72 26.44
CA LEU A 177 9.33 2.62 26.73
C LEU A 177 8.87 3.90 27.45
N LEU A 178 7.72 4.47 27.06
CA LEU A 178 7.12 5.61 27.75
C LEU A 178 6.73 5.26 29.20
N CYS A 179 6.06 4.12 29.41
CA CYS A 179 5.67 3.66 30.75
C CYS A 179 6.87 3.40 31.66
N ARG A 180 8.01 2.98 31.10
CA ARG A 180 9.26 2.77 31.84
C ARG A 180 10.11 4.03 32.02
N GLY A 181 9.64 5.19 31.55
CA GLY A 181 10.38 6.44 31.61
C GLY A 181 11.66 6.45 30.76
N LYS A 182 11.74 5.58 29.75
CA LYS A 182 12.87 5.54 28.80
C LYS A 182 12.76 6.59 27.70
N ILE A 183 11.54 7.05 27.42
CA ILE A 183 11.26 8.21 26.57
C ILE A 183 10.70 9.31 27.48
N SER A 184 11.39 10.44 27.53
CA SER A 184 11.10 11.58 28.39
C SER A 184 10.50 12.77 27.63
N LEU A 185 10.59 12.77 26.30
CA LEU A 185 10.03 13.80 25.41
C LEU A 185 8.55 14.09 25.73
N ARG A 186 8.19 15.37 25.62
CA ARG A 186 6.83 15.88 25.91
C ARG A 186 6.20 16.51 24.67
N GLY A 187 4.88 16.65 24.68
CA GLY A 187 4.12 17.20 23.56
C GLY A 187 3.90 16.19 22.44
N VAL A 188 3.44 16.67 21.27
CA VAL A 188 3.21 15.83 20.10
C VAL A 188 4.55 15.55 19.42
N GLN A 189 4.98 14.29 19.49
CA GLN A 189 6.25 13.84 18.93
C GLN A 189 6.01 12.86 17.78
N ILE A 190 6.92 12.91 16.80
CA ILE A 190 7.05 11.90 15.74
C ILE A 190 8.40 11.16 15.91
N PRO A 191 8.56 9.92 15.42
CA PRO A 191 9.72 9.08 15.70
C PRO A 191 10.95 9.46 14.86
N VAL A 192 11.37 10.73 14.92
CA VAL A 192 12.55 11.28 14.22
C VAL A 192 13.66 11.70 15.18
N LYS A 193 13.46 11.47 16.48
CA LYS A 193 14.43 11.74 17.53
C LYS A 193 15.11 10.43 17.94
N PRO A 194 16.46 10.40 18.11
CA PRO A 194 17.20 9.20 18.53
C PRO A 194 16.62 8.54 19.78
N GLU A 195 16.24 9.36 20.77
CA GLU A 195 15.58 8.91 22.00
C GLU A 195 14.33 8.04 21.78
N ILE A 196 13.65 8.20 20.64
CA ILE A 196 12.51 7.36 20.25
C ILE A 196 12.98 6.21 19.36
N TYR A 197 13.62 6.50 18.22
CA TYR A 197 13.82 5.47 17.20
C TYR A 197 14.89 4.45 17.59
N GLU A 198 15.96 4.83 18.30
CA GLU A 198 17.04 3.89 18.66
C GLU A 198 16.54 2.75 19.56
N PRO A 199 15.87 3.01 20.70
CA PRO A 199 15.37 1.91 21.54
C PRO A 199 14.25 1.12 20.85
N VAL A 200 13.40 1.78 20.05
CA VAL A 200 12.33 1.07 19.31
C VAL A 200 12.92 0.12 18.27
N LEU A 201 13.91 0.56 17.49
CA LEU A 201 14.59 -0.28 16.50
C LEU A 201 15.35 -1.43 17.16
N GLY A 202 16.02 -1.19 18.29
CA GLY A 202 16.72 -2.25 19.03
C GLY A 202 15.77 -3.33 19.56
N GLU A 203 14.60 -2.97 20.08
CA GLU A 203 13.59 -3.96 20.49
C GLU A 203 13.00 -4.70 19.29
N LEU A 204 12.73 -4.02 18.17
CA LEU A 204 12.25 -4.66 16.93
C LEU A 204 13.28 -5.67 16.38
N GLU A 205 14.56 -5.33 16.41
CA GLU A 205 15.63 -6.23 15.98
C GLU A 205 15.67 -7.50 16.83
N SER A 206 15.47 -7.39 18.15
CA SER A 206 15.36 -8.56 19.05
C SER A 206 14.15 -9.46 18.74
N LEU A 207 13.13 -8.93 18.05
CA LEU A 207 11.96 -9.66 17.56
C LEU A 207 12.13 -10.16 16.11
N GLY A 208 13.34 -10.03 15.55
CA GLY A 208 13.69 -10.45 14.19
C GLY A 208 13.21 -9.50 13.10
N ILE A 209 12.87 -8.25 13.44
CA ILE A 209 12.44 -7.22 12.48
C ILE A 209 13.56 -6.18 12.35
N GLY A 210 14.23 -6.15 11.20
CA GLY A 210 15.35 -5.24 10.97
C GLY A 210 15.67 -5.08 9.49
N PHE A 211 16.62 -4.17 9.21
CA PHE A 211 17.11 -3.92 7.86
C PHE A 211 18.44 -4.64 7.64
N SER A 212 18.62 -5.18 6.44
CA SER A 212 19.93 -5.56 5.93
C SER A 212 20.51 -4.41 5.12
N GLU A 213 21.69 -3.93 5.52
CA GLU A 213 22.34 -2.78 4.90
C GLU A 213 23.52 -3.22 4.03
N THR A 214 23.67 -2.58 2.87
CA THR A 214 24.81 -2.75 1.97
C THR A 214 25.32 -1.39 1.52
N VAL A 215 26.65 -1.23 1.47
CA VAL A 215 27.33 -0.03 0.96
C VAL A 215 28.05 -0.36 -0.33
N SER A 216 27.89 0.48 -1.35
CA SER A 216 28.58 0.33 -2.64
C SER A 216 29.05 1.69 -3.16
N PRO A 217 30.20 1.75 -3.87
CA PRO A 217 30.57 2.92 -4.66
C PRO A 217 29.48 3.29 -5.66
N LEU A 218 29.28 4.59 -5.92
CA LEU A 218 28.37 5.14 -6.94
C LEU A 218 29.05 5.34 -8.29
#